data_AF-A0A7W0JPN5-F1
#
_entry.id   AF-A0A7W0JPN5-F1
#
_cell.length_a   1.000
_cell.length_b   1.000
_cell.length_c   1.000
_cell.angle_alpha   90.00
_cell.angle_beta   90.00
_cell.angle_gamma   90.00
#
_symmetry.space_group_name_H-M   'P 1'
#
loop_
_entity.id
_entity.type
_entity.pdbx_description
1 polymer ?
#
loop_
_entity_poly.entity_id
_entity_poly.type
_entity_poly.pdbx_seq_one_letter_code
_entity_poly.pdbx_strand_id
1 'polypeptide(L)'
;MSAPALVPYVRLAPPYQPPYDDELPPPALSAGSQQLPFEPIVQRSPDDGAVASVFPLRRRLPDPAPWARQFVQAALEALNGRRPASQLQRMASPGVLAGVARVGARAAAAGAQPVIVVRSVHVSEPADAVAEVCAVISRQEGGQTRFRAVAARLEGYSGHWRCVTLQVG
;
A
#
# COMPACT_ATOMS: atom_id res chain seq x y z
N MET A 1 -17.84 66.55 -4.86
CA MET A 1 -16.64 65.90 -5.43
C MET A 1 -16.31 64.70 -4.55
N SER A 2 -16.61 63.49 -5.02
CA SER A 2 -16.49 62.23 -4.26
C SER A 2 -15.26 61.46 -4.73
N ALA A 3 -14.37 61.10 -3.81
CA ALA A 3 -13.16 60.32 -4.10
C ALA A 3 -13.51 58.83 -4.33
N PRO A 4 -12.88 58.13 -5.30
CA PRO A 4 -13.14 56.72 -5.51
C PRO A 4 -12.53 55.88 -4.37
N ALA A 5 -13.32 54.95 -3.84
CA ALA A 5 -12.86 53.97 -2.86
C ALA A 5 -11.89 52.98 -3.52
N LEU A 6 -10.67 52.88 -2.98
CA LEU A 6 -9.68 51.87 -3.37
C LEU A 6 -10.12 50.51 -2.81
N VAL A 7 -10.46 49.59 -3.70
CA VAL A 7 -10.75 48.18 -3.36
C VAL A 7 -9.42 47.46 -3.16
N PRO A 8 -9.16 46.82 -2.00
CA PRO A 8 -7.92 46.08 -1.79
C PRO A 8 -7.92 44.82 -2.67
N TYR A 9 -6.95 44.72 -3.58
CA TYR A 9 -6.70 43.50 -4.35
C TYR A 9 -5.55 42.72 -3.74
N VAL A 10 -5.82 41.50 -3.29
CA VAL A 10 -4.81 40.58 -2.75
C VAL A 10 -4.16 39.86 -3.91
N ARG A 11 -2.85 40.06 -4.13
CA ARG A 11 -2.08 39.21 -5.03
C ARG A 11 -1.82 37.86 -4.35
N LEU A 12 -2.01 36.78 -5.10
CA LEU A 12 -1.57 35.45 -4.68
C LEU A 12 -0.05 35.51 -4.45
N ALA A 13 0.38 35.08 -3.27
CA ALA A 13 1.80 34.91 -2.99
C ALA A 13 2.38 33.91 -4.00
N PRO A 14 3.60 34.15 -4.52
CA PRO A 14 4.28 33.15 -5.34
C PRO A 14 4.39 31.83 -4.55
N PRO A 15 4.39 30.67 -5.23
CA PRO A 15 4.53 29.39 -4.55
C PRO A 15 5.85 29.39 -3.77
N TYR A 16 5.77 29.11 -2.47
CA TYR A 16 6.95 28.95 -1.63
C TYR A 16 7.76 27.76 -2.14
N GLN A 17 8.95 28.04 -2.64
CA GLN A 17 9.93 27.01 -2.98
C GLN A 17 10.85 26.88 -1.76
N PRO A 18 10.78 25.78 -1.00
CA PRO A 18 11.75 25.54 0.07
C PRO A 18 13.15 25.46 -0.54
N PRO A 19 14.21 25.83 0.21
CA PRO A 19 15.59 25.68 -0.27
C PRO A 19 15.85 24.22 -0.66
N TYR A 20 16.53 24.00 -1.79
CA TYR A 20 16.96 22.66 -2.20
C TYR A 20 18.00 22.12 -1.21
N ASP A 21 18.13 20.80 -1.12
CA ASP A 21 19.03 20.12 -0.15
C ASP A 21 20.50 20.61 -0.26
N ASP A 22 20.88 21.06 -1.45
CA ASP A 22 22.20 21.58 -1.80
C ASP A 22 22.46 22.99 -1.21
N GLU A 23 21.40 23.71 -0.82
CA GLU A 23 21.44 25.09 -0.31
C GLU A 23 21.34 25.15 1.23
N LEU A 24 21.18 24.01 1.90
CA LEU A 24 21.19 23.96 3.36
C LEU A 24 22.65 23.83 3.85
N PRO A 25 23.09 24.66 4.81
CA PRO A 25 24.36 24.42 5.48
C PRO A 25 24.32 23.04 6.13
N PRO A 26 25.41 22.24 6.03
CA PRO A 26 25.39 20.87 6.56
C PRO A 26 25.01 20.92 8.04
N PRO A 27 24.04 20.11 8.48
CA PRO A 27 23.64 20.11 9.87
C PRO A 27 24.86 19.76 10.72
N ALA A 28 25.12 20.55 11.76
CA ALA A 28 26.06 20.17 12.78
C ALA A 28 25.59 18.80 13.31
N LEU A 29 26.41 17.77 13.09
CA LEU A 29 26.13 16.40 13.52
C LEU A 29 26.04 16.39 15.06
N SER A 30 24.86 16.65 15.60
CA SER A 30 24.56 16.31 16.99
C SER A 30 24.59 14.78 17.06
N ALA A 31 25.54 14.27 17.84
CA ALA A 31 25.77 12.86 18.13
C ALA A 31 24.63 12.23 18.96
N GLY A 32 23.39 12.38 18.48
CA GLY A 32 22.17 11.90 19.11
C GLY A 32 21.15 11.54 18.03
N SER A 33 21.51 10.56 17.21
CA SER A 33 20.61 9.93 16.24
C SER A 33 19.41 9.32 16.96
N GLN A 34 18.25 9.98 16.87
CA GLN A 34 16.98 9.30 17.15
C GLN A 34 16.68 8.38 15.97
N GLN A 35 17.14 7.14 16.10
CA GLN A 35 16.78 6.03 15.23
C GLN A 35 15.25 5.91 15.19
N LEU A 36 14.67 6.05 13.99
CA LEU A 36 13.28 5.74 13.73
C LEU A 36 13.03 4.25 14.05
N PRO A 37 11.84 3.86 14.53
CA PRO A 37 11.55 2.50 15.03
C PRO A 37 11.27 1.53 13.88
N PHE A 38 12.00 1.65 12.78
CA PHE A 38 12.12 0.57 11.82
C PHE A 38 13.33 -0.26 12.23
N GLU A 39 13.14 -1.57 12.40
CA GLU A 39 14.25 -2.51 12.41
C GLU A 39 15.05 -2.28 11.11
N PRO A 40 16.37 -1.99 11.17
CA PRO A 40 17.16 -1.83 9.97
C PRO A 40 17.11 -3.13 9.18
N ILE A 41 16.67 -3.06 7.93
CA ILE A 41 16.82 -4.17 7.00
C ILE A 41 18.32 -4.37 6.82
N VAL A 42 18.85 -5.46 7.38
CA VAL A 42 20.22 -5.90 7.14
C VAL A 42 20.33 -6.18 5.64
N GLN A 43 20.91 -5.25 4.89
CA GLN A 43 21.34 -5.52 3.52
C GLN A 43 22.50 -6.51 3.63
N ARG A 44 22.22 -7.78 3.37
CA ARG A 44 23.24 -8.82 3.32
C ARG A 44 24.11 -8.52 2.09
N SER A 45 25.37 -8.14 2.32
CA SER A 45 26.37 -7.98 1.26
C SER A 45 26.42 -9.23 0.38
N PRO A 46 26.50 -9.10 -0.95
CA PRO A 46 26.58 -10.22 -1.87
C PRO A 46 28.03 -10.72 -1.94
N ASP A 47 28.56 -11.22 -0.82
CA ASP A 47 29.77 -12.03 -0.82
C ASP A 47 29.86 -12.82 0.50
N ASP A 48 29.14 -13.93 0.57
CA ASP A 48 29.47 -15.01 1.49
C ASP A 48 28.68 -16.27 1.10
N GLY A 49 29.40 -17.19 0.44
CA GLY A 49 29.05 -18.61 0.37
C GLY A 49 27.81 -18.95 -0.43
N ALA A 50 28.03 -19.48 -1.63
CA ALA A 50 27.04 -20.28 -2.34
C ALA A 50 26.55 -21.43 -1.45
N VAL A 51 25.51 -21.20 -0.66
CA VAL A 51 24.58 -22.26 -0.29
C VAL A 51 23.83 -22.56 -1.58
N ALA A 52 24.32 -23.58 -2.31
CA ALA A 52 23.53 -24.21 -3.34
C ALA A 52 22.15 -24.46 -2.74
N SER A 53 21.14 -23.74 -3.25
CA SER A 53 19.76 -23.86 -2.80
C SER A 53 19.34 -25.32 -2.95
N VAL A 54 19.40 -26.08 -1.86
CA VAL A 54 18.78 -27.40 -1.78
C VAL A 54 17.30 -27.17 -1.53
N PHE A 55 16.62 -26.62 -2.53
CA PHE A 55 15.16 -26.73 -2.62
C PHE A 55 14.75 -27.17 -4.03
N PRO A 56 15.00 -28.44 -4.41
CA PRO A 56 14.25 -29.05 -5.49
C PRO A 56 12.88 -29.48 -4.97
N LEU A 57 12.01 -28.52 -4.65
CA LEU A 57 10.58 -28.76 -4.79
C LEU A 57 9.95 -27.56 -5.49
N ARG A 58 10.19 -27.54 -6.81
CA ARG A 58 9.46 -26.68 -7.75
C ARG A 58 7.98 -26.72 -7.42
N ARG A 59 7.46 -25.63 -6.88
CA ARG A 59 6.10 -25.22 -7.18
C ARG A 59 6.25 -24.17 -8.24
N ARG A 60 5.82 -24.50 -9.47
CA ARG A 60 5.58 -23.50 -10.51
C ARG A 60 4.39 -22.69 -10.01
N LEU A 61 4.66 -21.68 -9.19
CA LEU A 61 3.63 -20.70 -8.88
C LEU A 61 3.24 -20.03 -10.21
N PRO A 62 1.95 -19.78 -10.44
CA PRO A 62 1.53 -18.97 -11.57
C PRO A 62 2.10 -17.56 -11.44
N ASP A 63 2.13 -16.80 -12.54
CA ASP A 63 2.44 -15.36 -12.50
C ASP A 63 1.62 -14.66 -11.39
N PRO A 64 2.27 -13.95 -10.45
CA PRO A 64 1.58 -13.28 -9.36
C PRO A 64 0.72 -12.09 -9.82
N ALA A 65 1.04 -11.43 -10.94
CA ALA A 65 0.34 -10.22 -11.37
C ALA A 65 -1.18 -10.38 -11.57
N PRO A 66 -1.69 -11.36 -12.34
CA PRO A 66 -3.13 -11.57 -12.50
C PRO A 66 -3.80 -11.97 -11.18
N TRP A 67 -3.13 -12.79 -10.37
CA TRP A 67 -3.64 -13.22 -9.08
C TRP A 67 -3.76 -12.04 -8.11
N ALA A 68 -2.73 -11.19 -8.05
CA ALA A 68 -2.69 -9.99 -7.21
C ALA A 68 -3.81 -9.02 -7.57
N ARG A 69 -4.06 -8.79 -8.87
CA ARG A 69 -5.16 -7.93 -9.32
C ARG A 69 -6.54 -8.46 -8.89
N GLN A 70 -6.78 -9.76 -9.06
CA GLN A 70 -8.01 -10.41 -8.60
C GLN A 70 -8.16 -10.32 -7.08
N PHE A 71 -7.08 -10.59 -6.35
CA PHE A 71 -7.06 -10.51 -4.89
C PHE A 71 -7.36 -9.10 -4.39
N VAL A 72 -6.67 -8.07 -4.90
CA VAL A 72 -6.87 -6.68 -4.49
C VAL A 72 -8.32 -6.26 -4.71
N GLN A 73 -8.91 -6.58 -5.86
CA GLN A 73 -10.31 -6.30 -6.14
C GLN A 73 -11.24 -6.99 -5.12
N ALA A 74 -11.09 -8.30 -4.94
CA ALA A 74 -11.94 -9.07 -4.03
C ALA A 74 -11.77 -8.65 -2.55
N ALA A 75 -10.55 -8.31 -2.14
CA ALA A 75 -10.24 -7.79 -0.82
C ALA A 75 -10.91 -6.43 -0.58
N LEU A 76 -10.86 -5.51 -1.55
CA LEU A 76 -11.51 -4.20 -1.43
C LEU A 76 -13.03 -4.31 -1.38
N GLU A 77 -13.62 -5.22 -2.17
CA GLU A 77 -15.06 -5.50 -2.08
C GLU A 77 -15.44 -6.05 -0.70
N ALA A 78 -14.62 -6.92 -0.13
CA ALA A 78 -14.86 -7.47 1.20
C ALA A 78 -14.68 -6.42 2.31
N LEU A 79 -13.63 -5.60 2.23
CA LEU A 79 -13.40 -4.47 3.14
C LEU A 79 -14.51 -3.43 3.07
N ASN A 80 -15.10 -3.25 1.89
CA ASN A 80 -16.26 -2.39 1.67
C ASN A 80 -17.59 -3.07 2.02
N GLY A 81 -17.59 -4.31 2.56
CA GLY A 81 -18.80 -5.02 2.94
C GLY A 81 -19.68 -5.52 1.77
N ARG A 82 -19.21 -5.42 0.52
CA ARG A 82 -19.94 -5.86 -0.69
C ARG A 82 -19.74 -7.36 -0.99
N ARG A 83 -18.67 -7.95 -0.45
CA ARG A 83 -18.33 -9.37 -0.60
C ARG A 83 -18.17 -10.01 0.78
N PRO A 84 -18.71 -11.22 1.02
CA PRO A 84 -18.44 -11.94 2.27
C PRO A 84 -16.96 -12.35 2.34
N ALA A 85 -16.31 -12.03 3.45
CA ALA A 85 -14.88 -12.30 3.64
C ALA A 85 -14.53 -13.80 3.49
N SER A 86 -15.46 -14.72 3.79
CA SER A 86 -15.27 -16.17 3.63
C SER A 86 -14.84 -16.58 2.22
N GLN A 87 -15.20 -15.82 1.18
CA GLN A 87 -14.75 -16.10 -0.19
C GLN A 87 -13.24 -15.90 -0.39
N LEU A 88 -12.57 -15.19 0.51
CA LEU A 88 -11.12 -14.98 0.50
C LEU A 88 -10.35 -16.05 1.26
N GLN A 89 -11.00 -17.06 1.87
CA GLN A 89 -10.34 -18.07 2.71
C GLN A 89 -9.19 -18.80 1.99
N ARG A 90 -9.34 -19.06 0.70
CA ARG A 90 -8.29 -19.69 -0.13
C ARG A 90 -7.17 -18.72 -0.50
N MET A 91 -7.48 -17.42 -0.57
CA MET A 91 -6.56 -16.39 -1.03
C MET A 91 -5.78 -15.73 0.11
N ALA A 92 -6.30 -15.74 1.33
CA ALA A 92 -5.73 -15.03 2.47
C ALA A 92 -5.33 -15.98 3.60
N SER A 93 -4.33 -15.58 4.40
CA SER A 93 -4.03 -16.21 5.67
C SER A 93 -5.18 -15.99 6.66
N PRO A 94 -5.33 -16.85 7.69
CA PRO A 94 -6.39 -16.67 8.69
C PRO A 94 -6.34 -15.29 9.38
N GLY A 95 -5.14 -14.75 9.61
CA GLY A 95 -4.96 -13.42 10.21
C GLY A 95 -5.48 -12.29 9.32
N VAL A 96 -5.10 -12.30 8.03
CA VAL A 96 -5.59 -11.31 7.05
C VAL A 96 -7.10 -11.45 6.89
N LEU A 97 -7.61 -12.66 6.78
CA LEU A 97 -9.04 -12.95 6.64
C LEU A 97 -9.85 -12.39 7.84
N ALA A 98 -9.38 -12.59 9.07
CA ALA A 98 -10.03 -12.08 10.27
C ALA A 98 -10.06 -10.54 10.29
N GLY A 99 -8.97 -9.89 9.87
CA GLY A 99 -8.91 -8.44 9.71
C GLY A 99 -9.92 -7.91 8.69
N VAL A 100 -9.95 -8.53 7.50
CA VAL A 100 -10.89 -8.18 6.43
C VAL A 100 -12.34 -8.39 6.88
N ALA A 101 -12.65 -9.51 7.53
CA ALA A 101 -13.99 -9.81 8.03
C ALA A 101 -14.48 -8.76 9.04
N ARG A 102 -13.61 -8.36 9.98
CA ARG A 102 -13.92 -7.34 10.98
C ARG A 102 -14.21 -5.97 10.35
N VAL A 103 -13.39 -5.53 9.40
CA VAL A 103 -13.59 -4.23 8.72
C VAL A 103 -14.81 -4.28 7.81
N GLY A 104 -14.96 -5.35 7.03
CA GLY A 104 -16.09 -5.56 6.12
C GLY A 104 -17.44 -5.60 6.83
N ALA A 105 -17.53 -6.25 8.00
CA ALA A 105 -18.77 -6.27 8.78
C ALA A 105 -19.19 -4.86 9.25
N ARG A 106 -18.23 -4.03 9.66
CA ARG A 106 -18.50 -2.63 10.02
C ARG A 106 -18.95 -1.81 8.81
N ALA A 107 -18.30 -1.99 7.66
CA ALA A 107 -18.67 -1.30 6.42
C ALA A 107 -20.06 -1.72 5.90
N ALA A 108 -20.44 -3.00 6.05
CA ALA A 108 -21.76 -3.48 5.69
C ALA A 108 -22.85 -2.87 6.59
N ALA A 109 -22.57 -2.69 7.88
CA ALA A 109 -23.49 -2.07 8.84
C ALA A 109 -23.63 -0.55 8.65
N ALA A 110 -22.61 0.13 8.12
CA ALA A 110 -22.59 1.59 7.98
C ALA A 110 -23.47 2.16 6.85
N GLY A 111 -24.17 1.32 6.08
CA GLY A 111 -24.99 1.78 4.96
C GLY A 111 -24.12 2.23 3.78
N ALA A 112 -24.49 3.32 3.09
CA ALA A 112 -23.92 3.70 1.79
C ALA A 112 -22.38 3.54 1.68
N GLN A 113 -21.97 2.54 0.90
CA GLN A 113 -20.56 2.23 0.70
C GLN A 113 -19.96 3.10 -0.41
N PRO A 114 -18.78 3.71 -0.18
CA PRO A 114 -18.08 4.46 -1.22
C PRO A 114 -17.78 3.57 -2.45
N VAL A 115 -17.75 4.18 -3.62
CA VAL A 115 -17.25 3.51 -4.83
C VAL A 115 -15.73 3.47 -4.76
N ILE A 116 -15.16 2.28 -4.83
CA ILE A 116 -13.71 2.04 -4.83
C ILE A 116 -13.31 1.53 -6.21
N VAL A 117 -12.30 2.15 -6.81
CA VAL A 117 -11.75 1.79 -8.12
C VAL A 117 -10.27 1.53 -7.98
N VAL A 118 -9.82 0.35 -8.40
CA VAL A 118 -8.40 0.01 -8.52
C VAL A 118 -7.83 0.70 -9.76
N ARG A 119 -6.82 1.55 -9.56
CA ARG A 119 -6.21 2.35 -10.63
C ARG A 119 -4.97 1.67 -11.21
N SER A 120 -4.12 1.17 -10.35
CA SER A 120 -2.93 0.41 -10.73
C SER A 120 -2.65 -0.67 -9.71
N VAL A 121 -1.97 -1.73 -10.16
CA VAL A 121 -1.44 -2.81 -9.34
C VAL A 121 -0.03 -3.06 -9.86
N HIS A 122 0.95 -2.96 -8.97
CA HIS A 122 2.36 -3.22 -9.22
C HIS A 122 2.77 -4.41 -8.37
N VAL A 123 3.57 -5.30 -8.95
CA VAL A 123 4.05 -6.52 -8.29
C VAL A 123 5.56 -6.61 -8.43
N SER A 124 6.23 -7.00 -7.35
CA SER A 124 7.66 -7.30 -7.31
C SER A 124 7.87 -8.67 -6.67
N GLU A 125 8.84 -9.44 -7.15
CA GLU A 125 9.17 -10.78 -6.64
C GLU A 125 10.56 -10.76 -5.99
N PRO A 126 10.68 -10.33 -4.72
CA PRO A 126 11.98 -10.16 -4.06
C PRO A 126 12.69 -11.48 -3.72
N ALA A 127 11.95 -12.59 -3.68
CA ALA A 127 12.49 -13.92 -3.43
C ALA A 127 11.58 -14.98 -4.06
N ASP A 128 12.10 -16.20 -4.22
CA ASP A 128 11.31 -17.33 -4.68
C ASP A 128 10.06 -17.53 -3.80
N ALA A 129 8.90 -17.69 -4.45
CA ALA A 129 7.61 -17.86 -3.80
C ALA A 129 7.20 -16.70 -2.87
N VAL A 130 7.77 -15.50 -3.05
CA VAL A 130 7.35 -14.27 -2.38
C VAL A 130 7.05 -13.21 -3.43
N ALA A 131 5.88 -12.59 -3.35
CA ALA A 131 5.52 -11.44 -4.17
C ALA A 131 4.98 -10.30 -3.31
N GLU A 132 5.47 -9.09 -3.54
CA GLU A 132 5.02 -7.86 -2.90
C GLU A 132 4.14 -7.09 -3.87
N VAL A 133 3.01 -6.59 -3.38
CA VAL A 133 1.98 -5.96 -4.18
C VAL A 133 1.73 -4.56 -3.64
N CYS A 134 1.81 -3.57 -4.53
CA CYS A 134 1.42 -2.19 -4.27
C CYS A 134 0.33 -1.80 -5.25
N ALA A 135 -0.84 -1.38 -4.75
CA ALA A 135 -1.94 -0.92 -5.59
C ALA A 135 -2.39 0.48 -5.21
N VAL A 136 -2.73 1.28 -6.21
CA VAL A 136 -3.34 2.60 -6.02
C VAL A 136 -4.83 2.46 -6.23
N ILE A 137 -5.61 2.96 -5.27
CA ILE A 137 -7.07 2.96 -5.34
C ILE A 137 -7.59 4.39 -5.27
N SER A 138 -8.71 4.64 -5.94
CA SER A 138 -9.49 5.86 -5.76
C SER A 138 -10.83 5.54 -5.12
N ARG A 139 -11.23 6.34 -4.13
CA ARG A 139 -12.49 6.27 -3.40
C ARG A 139 -13.29 7.53 -3.67
N GLN A 140 -14.55 7.41 -4.04
CA GLN A 140 -15.47 8.54 -4.11
C GLN A 140 -16.26 8.67 -2.82
N GLU A 141 -16.16 9.82 -2.16
CA GLU A 141 -16.81 10.11 -0.89
C GLU A 141 -17.28 11.57 -0.88
N GLY A 142 -18.57 11.80 -0.62
CA GLY A 142 -19.14 13.15 -0.59
C GLY A 142 -18.96 13.96 -1.89
N GLY A 143 -18.90 13.30 -3.06
CA GLY A 143 -18.66 13.94 -4.35
C GLY A 143 -17.19 14.25 -4.66
N GLN A 144 -16.25 13.92 -3.77
CA GLN A 144 -14.82 14.11 -3.99
C GLN A 144 -14.09 12.78 -4.21
N THR A 145 -13.09 12.78 -5.10
CA THR A 145 -12.19 11.64 -5.29
C THR A 145 -11.00 11.73 -4.34
N ARG A 146 -10.76 10.66 -3.58
CA ARG A 146 -9.61 10.50 -2.68
C ARG A 146 -8.79 9.30 -3.13
N PHE A 147 -7.46 9.41 -3.07
CA PHE A 147 -6.56 8.31 -3.39
C PHE A 147 -6.01 7.67 -2.13
N ARG A 148 -5.87 6.34 -2.16
CA ARG A 148 -5.27 5.53 -1.10
C ARG A 148 -4.35 4.48 -1.73
N ALA A 149 -3.44 3.96 -0.93
CA ALA A 149 -2.56 2.87 -1.32
C ALA A 149 -2.99 1.57 -0.62
N VAL A 150 -2.76 0.44 -1.29
CA VAL A 150 -2.88 -0.89 -0.74
C VAL A 150 -1.52 -1.55 -0.85
N ALA A 151 -1.04 -2.10 0.25
CA ALA A 151 0.17 -2.93 0.29
C ALA A 151 -0.23 -4.34 0.69
N ALA A 152 0.27 -5.35 -0.03
CA ALA A 152 0.05 -6.75 0.32
C ALA A 152 1.30 -7.59 0.08
N ARG A 153 1.48 -8.61 0.92
CA ARG A 153 2.53 -9.62 0.75
C ARG A 153 1.90 -10.95 0.44
N LEU A 154 2.36 -11.58 -0.62
CA LEU A 154 1.94 -12.90 -1.08
C LEU A 154 3.07 -13.88 -0.85
N GLU A 155 2.70 -15.06 -0.36
CA GLU A 155 3.62 -16.19 -0.19
C GLU A 155 3.07 -17.43 -0.88
N GLY A 156 3.98 -18.25 -1.37
CA GLY A 156 3.64 -19.52 -1.98
C GLY A 156 3.22 -20.55 -0.95
N TYR A 157 1.96 -20.93 -1.03
CA TYR A 157 1.38 -22.00 -0.22
C TYR A 157 0.68 -22.96 -1.17
N SER A 158 0.68 -24.27 -0.95
CA SER A 158 -0.20 -25.11 -1.80
C SER A 158 0.17 -25.30 -3.29
N GLY A 159 1.14 -24.56 -3.84
CA GLY A 159 1.28 -24.33 -5.30
C GLY A 159 0.44 -23.15 -5.82
N HIS A 160 -0.06 -22.31 -4.91
CA HIS A 160 -0.83 -21.11 -5.18
C HIS A 160 -0.32 -19.93 -4.35
N TRP A 161 -0.63 -18.71 -4.78
CA TRP A 161 -0.38 -17.53 -3.98
C TRP A 161 -1.35 -17.45 -2.81
N ARG A 162 -0.85 -17.00 -1.67
CA ARG A 162 -1.63 -16.67 -0.49
C ARG A 162 -1.17 -15.35 0.09
N CYS A 163 -2.10 -14.42 0.29
CA CYS A 163 -1.84 -13.16 0.95
C CYS A 163 -1.66 -13.37 2.46
N VAL A 164 -0.50 -13.00 2.98
CA VAL A 164 -0.14 -13.15 4.41
C VAL A 164 -0.13 -11.83 5.17
N THR A 165 -0.03 -10.71 4.45
CA THR A 165 -0.08 -9.35 5.00
C THR A 165 -0.90 -8.47 4.06
N LEU A 166 -1.76 -7.63 4.62
CA LEU A 166 -2.58 -6.68 3.86
C LEU A 166 -2.73 -5.39 4.66
N GLN A 167 -2.44 -4.26 4.03
CA GLN A 167 -2.61 -2.92 4.57
C GLN A 167 -3.31 -2.03 3.54
N VAL A 168 -4.23 -1.20 4.02
CA VAL A 168 -4.90 -0.16 3.23
C VAL A 168 -4.69 1.17 3.94
N GLY A 169 -4.09 2.13 3.23
CA GLY A 169 -3.87 3.50 3.72
C GLY A 169 -5.13 4.32 3.71
#